data_AF-A0A0G0XZT8-F1
#
_entry.id   AF-A0A0G0XZT8-F1
#
_cell.length_a   1.000
_cell.length_b   1.000
_cell.length_c   1.000
_cell.angle_alpha   90.00
_cell.angle_beta   90.00
_cell.angle_gamma   90.00
#
_symmetry.space_group_name_H-M   'P 1'
#
loop_
_entity.id
_entity.type
_entity.pdbx_description
1 polymer ?
#
loop_
_entity_poly.entity_id
_entity_poly.type
_entity_poly.pdbx_seq_one_letter_code
_entity_poly.pdbx_strand_id
1 'polypeptide(L)'
;MERIGKVLQKRNIVGDVRNKHEFQAYGNRLADEFNDRKHRSLYIKLAKTEDRALLEVAREFVMGSEKATTRGRLFMWKLSELKKQRLNKKSE
;
A
#
# COMPACT_ATOMS: atom_id res chain seq x y z
N MET A 1 -18.76 -12.66 36.08
CA MET A 1 -18.45 -11.88 34.86
C MET A 1 -17.11 -11.18 35.11
N GLU A 2 -16.05 -11.48 34.35
CA GLU A 2 -14.75 -10.82 34.55
C GLU A 2 -14.82 -9.34 34.12
N ARG A 3 -14.12 -8.45 34.83
CA ARG A 3 -13.97 -7.05 34.42
C ARG A 3 -13.20 -6.97 33.10
N ILE A 4 -13.66 -6.14 32.16
CA ILE A 4 -13.03 -5.91 30.85
C ILE A 4 -11.53 -5.60 30.99
N GLY A 5 -11.13 -4.80 31.98
CA GLY A 5 -9.72 -4.49 32.23
C GLY A 5 -8.85 -5.72 32.54
N LYS A 6 -9.40 -6.74 33.21
CA LYS A 6 -8.70 -7.99 33.54
C LYS A 6 -8.54 -8.89 32.31
N VAL A 7 -9.48 -8.81 31.37
CA VAL A 7 -9.42 -9.52 30.07
C VAL A 7 -8.36 -8.90 29.16
N LEU A 8 -8.25 -7.57 29.15
CA LEU A 8 -7.25 -6.86 28.35
C LEU A 8 -5.82 -7.12 28.85
N GLN A 9 -5.59 -7.18 30.17
CA GLN A 9 -4.27 -7.50 30.73
C GLN A 9 -3.77 -8.91 30.41
N LYS A 10 -4.65 -9.88 30.16
CA LYS A 10 -4.26 -11.25 29.80
C LYS A 10 -3.68 -11.36 28.38
N ARG A 11 -3.87 -10.34 27.54
CA ARG A 11 -3.49 -10.39 26.13
C ARG A 11 -2.14 -9.72 25.93
N ASN A 12 -1.08 -10.51 25.76
CA ASN A 12 0.17 -10.02 25.18
C ASN A 12 -0.09 -9.63 23.72
N ILE A 13 -0.41 -8.36 23.48
CA ILE A 13 -0.60 -7.83 22.12
C ILE A 13 0.78 -7.67 21.49
N VAL A 14 1.30 -8.73 20.88
CA VAL A 14 2.50 -8.65 20.05
C VAL A 14 2.08 -7.97 18.74
N GLY A 15 2.51 -6.71 18.54
CA GLY A 15 2.24 -5.98 17.30
C GLY A 15 2.92 -6.63 16.09
N ASP A 16 2.24 -6.68 14.95
CA ASP A 16 2.83 -7.18 13.71
C ASP A 16 3.97 -6.26 13.26
N VAL A 17 5.17 -6.82 13.12
CA VAL A 17 6.37 -6.11 12.65
C VAL A 17 6.18 -5.53 11.24
N ARG A 18 5.25 -6.10 10.46
CA ARG A 18 4.88 -5.63 9.12
C ARG A 18 3.86 -4.50 9.13
N ASN A 19 3.51 -3.95 10.29
CA ASN A 19 2.57 -2.83 10.40
C ASN A 19 2.96 -1.84 11.51
N LYS A 20 4.26 -1.64 11.72
CA LYS A 20 4.80 -0.69 12.72
C LYS A 20 4.89 0.74 12.20
N HIS A 21 5.07 0.91 10.89
CA HIS A 21 5.21 2.22 10.25
C HIS A 21 4.09 2.46 9.23
N GLU A 22 3.79 3.73 8.99
CA GLU A 22 2.76 4.17 8.05
C GLU A 22 2.98 3.60 6.64
N PHE A 23 4.22 3.62 6.11
CA PHE A 23 4.52 3.03 4.80
C PHE A 23 4.30 1.52 4.75
N GLN A 24 4.41 0.81 5.88
CA GLN A 24 4.11 -0.62 5.93
C GLN A 24 2.61 -0.85 5.91
N ALA A 25 1.85 -0.06 6.69
CA ALA A 25 0.39 -0.08 6.68
C ALA A 25 -0.16 0.18 5.28
N TYR A 26 0.36 1.21 4.61
CA TYR A 26 -0.04 1.56 3.26
C TYR A 26 0.33 0.48 2.24
N GLY A 27 1.55 -0.06 2.31
CA GLY A 27 1.96 -1.17 1.44
C GLY A 27 1.10 -2.42 1.61
N ASN A 28 0.69 -2.76 2.84
CA ASN A 28 -0.25 -3.86 3.10
C ASN A 28 -1.64 -3.55 2.54
N ARG A 29 -2.14 -2.32 2.74
CA ARG A 29 -3.42 -1.86 2.17
C ARG A 29 -3.45 -2.02 0.65
N LEU A 30 -2.41 -1.59 -0.06
CA LEU A 30 -2.30 -1.79 -1.50
C LEU A 30 -2.35 -3.27 -1.89
N ALA A 31 -1.60 -4.11 -1.17
CA ALA A 31 -1.58 -5.54 -1.41
C ALA A 31 -2.96 -6.19 -1.20
N ASP A 32 -3.73 -5.72 -0.21
CA ASP A 32 -5.09 -6.17 0.05
C ASP A 32 -6.07 -5.69 -1.03
N GLU A 33 -6.07 -4.39 -1.37
CA GLU A 33 -6.97 -3.80 -2.37
C GLU A 33 -6.75 -4.39 -3.77
N PHE A 34 -5.51 -4.74 -4.10
CA PHE A 34 -5.15 -5.37 -5.36
C PHE A 34 -5.28 -6.90 -5.34
N ASN A 35 -5.69 -7.48 -4.21
CA ASN A 35 -5.74 -8.92 -3.98
C ASN A 35 -4.41 -9.63 -4.35
N ASP A 36 -3.29 -8.98 -4.00
CA ASP A 36 -1.92 -9.37 -4.36
C ASP A 36 -1.00 -9.46 -3.14
N ARG A 37 -1.50 -10.12 -2.10
CA ARG A 37 -0.79 -10.32 -0.80
C ARG A 37 0.57 -10.98 -0.94
N LYS A 38 0.75 -11.83 -1.96
CA LYS A 38 2.04 -12.48 -2.26
C LYS A 38 3.16 -11.48 -2.54
N HIS A 39 2.84 -10.30 -3.03
CA HIS A 39 3.81 -9.23 -3.31
C HIS A 39 3.77 -8.09 -2.29
N ARG A 40 3.23 -8.29 -1.07
CA ARG A 40 3.18 -7.25 -0.02
C ARG A 40 4.52 -6.51 0.18
N SER A 41 5.64 -7.24 0.16
CA SER A 41 6.97 -6.67 0.39
C SER A 41 7.35 -5.66 -0.68
N LEU A 42 6.88 -5.87 -1.91
CA LEU A 42 7.08 -4.96 -3.03
C LEU A 42 6.30 -3.66 -2.81
N TYR A 43 5.01 -3.75 -2.45
CA TYR A 43 4.20 -2.57 -2.17
C TYR A 43 4.70 -1.78 -0.95
N ILE A 44 5.15 -2.47 0.11
CA ILE A 44 5.79 -1.83 1.27
C ILE A 44 7.09 -1.11 0.85
N LYS A 45 7.91 -1.73 0.00
CA LYS A 45 9.14 -1.08 -0.51
C LYS A 45 8.80 0.18 -1.29
N LEU A 46 7.84 0.11 -2.21
CA LEU A 46 7.38 1.28 -2.97
C LEU A 46 6.83 2.37 -2.05
N ALA A 47 6.00 2.01 -1.07
CA ALA A 47 5.46 2.95 -0.09
C ALA A 47 6.54 3.65 0.74
N LYS A 48 7.70 3.00 0.94
CA LYS A 48 8.83 3.55 1.68
C LYS A 48 9.71 4.47 0.82
N THR A 49 9.86 4.18 -0.47
CA THR A 49 10.85 4.85 -1.33
C THR A 49 10.23 5.87 -2.29
N GLU A 50 8.96 5.73 -2.62
CA GLU A 50 8.26 6.58 -3.58
C GLU A 50 7.42 7.66 -2.89
N ASP A 51 7.16 8.74 -3.62
CA ASP A 51 6.28 9.82 -3.18
C ASP A 51 4.84 9.31 -2.99
N ARG A 52 4.26 9.53 -1.79
CA ARG A 52 2.90 9.11 -1.45
C ARG A 52 1.86 9.67 -2.45
N ALA A 53 2.02 10.89 -2.93
CA ALA A 53 1.08 11.48 -3.88
C ALA A 53 1.06 10.71 -5.21
N LEU A 54 2.22 10.27 -5.70
CA LEU A 54 2.30 9.46 -6.92
C LEU A 54 1.64 8.09 -6.73
N LEU A 55 1.84 7.47 -5.56
CA LEU A 55 1.25 6.18 -5.25
C LEU A 55 -0.27 6.25 -5.15
N GLU A 56 -0.83 7.30 -4.54
CA GLU A 56 -2.29 7.48 -4.43
C GLU A 56 -2.92 7.71 -5.80
N VAL A 57 -2.33 8.55 -6.66
CA VAL A 57 -2.85 8.75 -8.03
C VAL A 57 -2.83 7.45 -8.83
N ALA A 58 -1.76 6.66 -8.72
CA ALA A 58 -1.70 5.35 -9.37
C ALA A 58 -2.73 4.37 -8.79
N ARG A 59 -2.95 4.39 -7.47
CA ARG A 59 -3.93 3.55 -6.77
C ARG A 59 -5.35 3.90 -7.20
N GLU A 60 -5.74 5.18 -7.19
CA GLU A 60 -7.05 5.65 -7.62
C GLU A 60 -7.37 5.23 -9.05
N PHE A 61 -6.39 5.38 -9.96
CA PHE A 61 -6.54 4.92 -11.34
C PHE A 61 -6.85 3.43 -11.45
N VAL A 62 -6.18 2.58 -10.66
CA VAL A 62 -6.40 1.14 -10.65
C VAL A 62 -7.74 0.79 -10.02
N MET A 63 -8.13 1.47 -8.94
CA MET A 63 -9.39 1.23 -8.25
C MET A 63 -10.60 1.64 -9.09
N GLY A 64 -10.46 2.66 -9.94
CA GLY A 64 -11.48 3.03 -10.93
C GLY A 64 -11.56 2.11 -12.15
N SER A 65 -10.63 1.15 -12.30
CA SER A 65 -10.62 0.23 -13.44
C SER A 65 -11.44 -1.02 -13.18
N GLU A 66 -12.67 -1.06 -13.70
CA GLU A 66 -13.58 -2.21 -13.53
C GLU A 66 -13.08 -3.50 -14.21
N LYS A 67 -12.27 -3.38 -15.27
CA LYS A 67 -11.84 -4.51 -16.12
C LYS A 67 -10.42 -5.01 -15.82
N ALA A 68 -9.75 -4.48 -14.80
CA ALA A 68 -8.36 -4.83 -14.52
C ALA A 68 -8.24 -6.28 -13.98
N THR A 69 -7.84 -7.21 -14.85
CA THR A 69 -7.58 -8.61 -14.47
C THR A 69 -6.39 -8.77 -13.53
N THR A 70 -5.42 -7.85 -13.61
CA THR A 70 -4.24 -7.85 -12.72
C THR A 70 -3.92 -6.44 -12.23
N ARG A 71 -4.61 -6.03 -11.17
CA ARG A 71 -4.50 -4.71 -10.53
C ARG A 71 -3.06 -4.34 -10.17
N GLY A 72 -2.28 -5.27 -9.62
CA GLY A 72 -0.87 -5.03 -9.29
C GLY A 72 0.01 -4.67 -10.49
N ARG A 73 -0.20 -5.32 -11.65
CA ARG A 73 0.54 -4.98 -12.88
C ARG A 73 0.11 -3.63 -13.45
N LEU A 74 -1.20 -3.34 -13.43
CA LEU A 74 -1.73 -2.05 -13.87
C LEU A 74 -1.18 -0.91 -13.00
N PHE A 75 -1.10 -1.12 -11.68
CA PHE A 75 -0.49 -0.19 -10.74
C PHE A 75 0.97 0.11 -11.08
N MET A 76 1.78 -0.93 -11.34
CA MET A 76 3.20 -0.76 -11.69
C MET A 76 3.39 0.02 -13.00
N TRP A 77 2.58 -0.30 -14.01
CA TRP A 77 2.59 0.42 -15.27
C TRP A 77 2.22 1.89 -15.06
N LYS A 78 1.13 2.17 -14.33
CA LYS A 78 0.66 3.54 -14.09
C LYS A 78 1.66 4.36 -13.28
N LEU A 79 2.23 3.79 -12.23
CA LEU A 79 3.27 4.44 -11.43
C LEU A 79 4.49 4.79 -12.28
N SER A 80 4.89 3.91 -13.20
CA SER A 80 6.00 4.16 -14.13
C SER A 80 5.68 5.28 -15.12
N GLU A 81 4.45 5.34 -15.63
CA GLU A 81 3.97 6.42 -16.49
C GLU A 81 4.02 7.78 -15.77
N LEU A 82 3.45 7.86 -14.55
CA LEU A 82 3.43 9.09 -13.76
C LEU A 82 4.84 9.59 -13.42
N LYS A 83 5.78 8.68 -13.14
CA LYS A 83 7.19 9.03 -12.92
C LYS A 83 7.82 9.67 -14.17
N LYS A 84 7.59 9.09 -15.35
CA LYS A 84 8.09 9.65 -16.62
C LYS A 84 7.51 11.05 -16.87
N GLN A 85 6.21 11.22 -16.66
CA GLN A 85 5.57 12.54 -16.79
C GLN A 85 6.16 13.57 -15.82
N ARG A 86 6.44 13.17 -14.57
CA ARG A 86 7.08 14.04 -13.58
C ARG A 86 8.50 14.43 -13.96
N LEU A 87 9.25 13.55 -14.62
CA LEU A 87 10.59 13.86 -15.12
C LEU A 87 10.55 14.84 -16.29
N ASN A 88 9.66 14.62 -17.26
CA ASN A 88 9.53 15.51 -18.43
C ASN A 88 9.11 16.93 -18.02
N LYS A 89 8.22 17.06 -17.02
CA LYS A 89 7.82 18.37 -16.47
C LYS A 89 8.93 19.11 -15.72
N LYS A 90 10.01 18.43 -15.31
CA LYS A 90 11.16 19.06 -14.65
C LYS A 90 12.21 19.55 -15.65
N SER A 91 12.18 19.05 -16.88
CA SER A 91 13.11 19.43 -17.95
C SER A 91 12.60 20.59 -18.82
N GLU A 92 11.34 20.95 -18.67
CA GLU A 92 10.71 22.17 -19.21
C GLU A 92 10.84 23.32 -18.21
#